data_AF-A0A8J1TIK1-F1
#
_entry.id   AF-A0A8J1TIK1-F1
#
_cell.length_a   1.000
_cell.length_b   1.000
_cell.length_c   1.000
_cell.angle_alpha   90.00
_cell.angle_beta   90.00
_cell.angle_gamma   90.00
#
_symmetry.space_group_name_H-M   'P 1'
#
loop_
_entity.id
_entity.type
_entity.pdbx_description
1 polymer ?
#
loop_
_entity_poly.entity_id
_entity_poly.type
_entity_poly.pdbx_seq_one_letter_code
_entity_poly.pdbx_strand_id
1 'polypeptide(L)'
;TILQCDRFKSSRPKPTPPPQRKECKGTLLGNEYTGTISYTHSGIPCQRWDSQTPQPHPPYDDTFFPDGTVYDASNFCRNPTNHITGPWCFTTDPYVRWQQCSIPYCECKTDPLGLTYKGQRSYTVGGK
;
A
#
# COMPACT_ATOMS: atom_id res chain seq x y z
N THR A 1 11.24 -17.38 24.41
CA THR A 1 11.14 -16.00 23.90
C THR A 1 12.44 -15.65 23.22
N ILE A 2 12.49 -15.63 21.89
CA ILE A 2 13.68 -15.18 21.16
C ILE A 2 13.20 -14.29 20.01
N LEU A 3 13.25 -12.99 20.28
CA LEU A 3 13.41 -11.95 19.26
C LEU A 3 14.91 -11.77 19.11
N GLN A 4 15.46 -11.94 17.92
CA GLN A 4 16.74 -11.34 17.56
C GLN A 4 16.72 -10.92 16.09
N CYS A 5 16.30 -9.68 15.85
CA CYS A 5 16.86 -8.90 14.76
C CYS A 5 17.99 -8.07 15.39
N ASP A 6 19.23 -8.58 15.32
CA ASP A 6 20.37 -7.89 15.91
C ASP A 6 20.67 -6.59 15.15
N ARG A 7 20.62 -5.47 15.88
CA ARG A 7 21.00 -4.13 15.39
C ARG A 7 22.52 -4.03 15.27
N PHE A 8 23.04 -3.90 14.05
CA PHE A 8 24.35 -3.29 13.84
C PHE A 8 24.24 -1.78 14.10
N LYS A 9 24.91 -1.27 15.15
CA LYS A 9 25.09 0.17 15.38
C LYS A 9 26.29 0.66 14.58
N SER A 10 26.05 1.44 13.52
CA SER A 10 27.09 2.19 12.79
C SER A 10 27.03 3.67 13.17
N SER A 11 28.11 4.20 13.75
CA SER A 11 28.24 5.55 14.32
C SER A 11 28.61 6.65 13.31
N ARG A 12 27.99 6.65 12.12
CA ARG A 12 28.12 7.77 11.17
C ARG A 12 26.81 8.57 11.14
N PRO A 13 26.83 9.92 11.15
CA PRO A 13 25.63 10.70 10.87
C PRO A 13 25.18 10.37 9.44
N LYS A 14 24.09 9.61 9.34
CA LYS A 14 23.47 9.28 8.06
C LYS A 14 22.90 10.59 7.50
N PRO A 15 23.15 10.94 6.22
CA PRO A 15 22.38 11.99 5.56
C PRO A 15 20.91 11.71 5.83
N THR A 16 20.12 12.73 6.17
CA THR A 16 18.68 12.58 6.38
C THR A 16 18.12 11.78 5.20
N PRO A 17 17.68 10.53 5.41
CA PRO A 17 17.09 9.80 4.30
C PRO A 17 15.89 10.62 3.82
N PRO A 18 15.65 10.69 2.49
CA PRO A 18 14.40 11.24 2.00
C PRO A 18 13.24 10.58 2.77
N PRO A 19 12.14 11.31 3.06
CA PRO A 19 11.05 10.80 3.86
C PRO A 19 10.68 9.39 3.39
N GLN A 20 10.92 8.41 4.26
CA GLN A 20 10.82 7.01 3.89
C GLN A 20 9.35 6.70 3.70
N ARG A 21 8.91 6.55 2.43
CA ARG A 21 7.55 6.14 2.09
C ARG A 21 7.24 4.82 2.80
N LYS A 22 6.07 4.76 3.43
CA LYS A 22 5.68 3.62 4.25
C LYS A 22 5.03 2.56 3.36
N GLU A 23 5.75 1.48 3.08
CA GLU A 23 5.31 0.39 2.17
C GLU A 23 4.23 -0.53 2.76
N CYS A 24 3.40 0.00 3.65
CA CYS A 24 2.37 -0.73 4.34
C CYS A 24 1.27 0.22 4.83
N LYS A 25 0.04 -0.30 5.00
CA LYS A 25 -1.09 0.42 5.58
C LYS A 25 -1.29 0.08 7.07
N GLY A 26 -1.74 1.03 7.87
CA GLY A 26 -2.12 0.84 9.26
C GLY A 26 -3.61 0.53 9.45
N THR A 27 -4.47 1.00 8.54
CA THR A 27 -5.93 0.87 8.63
C THR A 27 -6.51 -0.02 7.50
N LEU A 28 -7.76 -0.44 7.64
CA LEU A 28 -8.44 -1.20 6.59
C LEU A 28 -8.57 -0.38 5.30
N LEU A 29 -8.98 0.88 5.45
CA LEU A 29 -9.13 1.85 4.36
C LEU A 29 -7.79 2.24 3.75
N GLY A 30 -6.71 2.29 4.54
CA GLY A 30 -5.38 2.63 4.06
C GLY A 30 -5.28 4.04 3.46
N ASN A 31 -6.10 4.98 3.94
CA ASN A 31 -6.07 6.38 3.48
C ASN A 31 -4.72 7.05 3.78
N GLU A 32 -4.03 6.58 4.82
CA GLU A 32 -2.71 7.04 5.24
C GLU A 32 -1.54 6.43 4.43
N TYR A 33 -1.83 5.52 3.49
CA TYR A 33 -0.79 4.81 2.75
C TYR A 33 -0.07 5.73 1.77
N THR A 34 1.23 5.94 1.99
CA THR A 34 2.12 6.78 1.15
C THR A 34 3.20 5.98 0.42
N GLY A 35 3.12 4.64 0.45
CA GLY A 35 4.04 3.73 -0.23
C GLY A 35 3.95 3.81 -1.76
N THR A 36 4.75 2.96 -2.42
CA THR A 36 5.05 3.04 -3.86
C THR A 36 4.46 1.90 -4.68
N ILE A 37 3.62 1.04 -4.10
CA ILE A 37 2.94 -0.02 -4.87
C ILE A 37 2.07 0.64 -5.95
N SER A 38 2.32 0.26 -7.20
CA SER A 38 1.72 0.82 -8.42
C SER A 38 1.14 -0.26 -9.35
N TYR A 39 0.71 -1.37 -8.76
CA TYR A 39 0.05 -2.47 -9.45
C TYR A 39 -1.13 -3.01 -8.64
N THR A 40 -2.15 -3.46 -9.34
CA THR A 40 -3.36 -4.02 -8.74
C THR A 40 -3.11 -5.41 -8.16
N HIS A 41 -4.07 -5.98 -7.43
CA HIS A 41 -3.92 -7.34 -6.89
C HIS A 41 -3.77 -8.43 -7.98
N SER A 42 -4.22 -8.17 -9.21
CA SER A 42 -4.02 -9.08 -10.35
C SER A 42 -2.82 -8.70 -11.20
N GLY A 43 -2.00 -7.76 -10.75
CA GLY A 43 -0.74 -7.36 -11.40
C GLY A 43 -0.90 -6.37 -12.55
N ILE A 44 -2.06 -5.73 -12.71
CA ILE A 44 -2.24 -4.72 -13.77
C ILE A 44 -1.51 -3.43 -13.34
N PRO A 45 -0.66 -2.83 -14.19
CA PRO A 45 -0.01 -1.57 -13.87
C PRO A 45 -1.03 -0.44 -13.69
N CYS A 46 -0.81 0.41 -12.70
CA CYS A 46 -1.66 1.55 -12.42
C CYS A 46 -1.41 2.70 -13.42
N GLN A 47 -2.48 3.36 -13.83
CA GLN A 47 -2.48 4.67 -14.48
C GLN A 47 -2.16 5.76 -13.44
N ARG A 48 -1.46 6.82 -13.85
CA ARG A 48 -1.24 7.99 -12.98
C ARG A 48 -2.54 8.72 -12.67
N TRP A 49 -2.68 9.23 -11.45
CA TRP A 49 -3.87 9.96 -11.00
C TRP A 49 -4.08 11.30 -11.71
N ASP A 50 -3.05 11.86 -12.34
CA ASP A 50 -3.12 13.08 -13.16
C ASP A 50 -3.25 12.77 -14.66
N SER A 51 -3.24 11.50 -15.08
CA SER A 51 -3.43 11.09 -16.46
C SER A 51 -4.90 10.86 -16.79
N GLN A 52 -5.31 11.13 -18.03
CA GLN A 52 -6.67 10.91 -18.54
C GLN A 52 -6.78 9.70 -19.48
N THR A 53 -5.74 8.87 -19.57
CA THR A 53 -5.69 7.72 -20.49
C THR A 53 -4.99 6.53 -19.82
N PRO A 54 -5.48 5.29 -20.02
CA PRO A 54 -6.67 4.91 -20.80
C PRO A 54 -8.02 5.16 -20.09
N GLN A 55 -8.02 5.42 -18.79
CA GLN A 55 -9.22 5.58 -17.97
C GLN A 55 -9.45 7.06 -17.67
N PRO A 56 -10.30 7.77 -18.46
CA PRO A 56 -10.63 9.15 -18.16
C PRO A 56 -11.46 9.25 -16.88
N HIS A 57 -11.18 10.27 -16.07
CA HIS A 57 -11.85 10.50 -14.79
C HIS A 57 -11.84 11.99 -14.40
N PRO A 58 -12.76 12.44 -13.54
CA PRO A 58 -12.75 13.81 -13.03
C PRO A 58 -11.42 14.16 -12.35
N PRO A 59 -11.01 15.44 -12.34
CA PRO A 59 -9.91 15.91 -11.52
C PRO A 59 -10.19 15.64 -10.04
N TYR A 60 -9.16 15.19 -9.32
CA TYR A 60 -9.22 15.06 -7.88
C TYR A 60 -8.63 16.30 -7.20
N ASP A 61 -9.14 16.61 -6.01
CA ASP A 61 -8.55 17.60 -5.12
C ASP A 61 -7.32 17.01 -4.42
N ASP A 62 -6.26 17.81 -4.28
CA ASP A 62 -5.01 17.43 -3.62
C ASP A 62 -5.23 16.95 -2.17
N THR A 63 -6.26 17.47 -1.49
CA THR A 63 -6.61 17.13 -0.11
C THR A 63 -7.05 15.67 0.07
N PHE A 64 -7.38 14.96 -1.01
CA PHE A 64 -7.71 13.53 -0.96
C PHE A 64 -6.49 12.61 -0.97
N PHE A 65 -5.29 13.14 -1.16
CA PHE A 65 -4.06 12.36 -1.25
C PHE A 65 -3.17 12.57 -0.03
N PRO A 66 -2.70 11.49 0.62
CA PRO A 66 -1.75 11.58 1.73
C PRO A 66 -0.35 12.04 1.28
N ASP A 67 -0.10 12.11 -0.03
CA ASP A 67 1.13 12.62 -0.63
C ASP A 67 1.21 14.15 -0.64
N GLY A 68 0.09 14.83 -0.41
CA GLY A 68 -0.03 16.29 -0.45
C GLY A 68 -0.51 16.82 -1.80
N THR A 69 -0.27 16.12 -2.92
CA THR A 69 -0.82 16.48 -4.23
C THR A 69 -1.19 15.24 -5.07
N VAL A 70 -2.08 15.42 -6.05
CA VAL A 70 -2.41 14.39 -7.06
C VAL A 70 -1.17 14.01 -7.88
N TYR A 71 -0.31 14.98 -8.19
CA TYR A 71 0.92 14.75 -8.95
C TYR A 71 1.92 13.86 -8.19
N ASP A 72 2.10 14.12 -6.88
CA ASP A 72 3.04 13.37 -6.03
C ASP A 72 2.54 11.96 -5.68
N ALA A 73 1.23 11.73 -5.78
CA ALA A 73 0.62 10.40 -5.72
C ALA A 73 1.00 9.54 -6.95
N SER A 74 1.46 10.16 -8.05
CA SER A 74 1.93 9.48 -9.26
C SER A 74 0.92 8.45 -9.77
N ASN A 75 1.32 7.18 -9.94
CA ASN A 75 0.43 6.04 -10.16
C ASN A 75 0.40 5.07 -8.96
N PHE A 76 0.75 5.53 -7.77
CA PHE A 76 0.73 4.69 -6.59
C PHE A 76 -0.71 4.44 -6.13
N CYS A 77 -0.95 3.27 -5.55
CA CYS A 77 -2.26 2.91 -5.01
C CYS A 77 -2.67 3.84 -3.87
N ARG A 78 -3.86 4.42 -3.95
CA ARG A 78 -4.40 5.37 -2.96
C ARG A 78 -5.88 5.11 -2.73
N ASN A 79 -6.47 5.75 -1.72
CA ASN A 79 -7.89 5.62 -1.43
C ASN A 79 -8.60 6.97 -1.29
N PRO A 80 -8.62 7.81 -2.35
CA PRO A 80 -9.22 9.15 -2.28
C PRO A 80 -10.75 9.11 -2.06
N THR A 81 -11.39 7.96 -2.25
CA THR A 81 -12.85 7.79 -2.19
C THR A 81 -13.35 7.06 -0.94
N ASN A 82 -12.48 6.79 0.05
CA ASN A 82 -12.82 5.99 1.23
C ASN A 82 -13.42 4.60 0.90
N HIS A 83 -12.93 3.97 -0.16
CA HIS A 83 -13.38 2.65 -0.59
C HIS A 83 -13.08 1.60 0.49
N ILE A 84 -14.09 0.82 0.87
CA ILE A 84 -14.03 -0.12 2.00
C ILE A 84 -12.98 -1.23 1.83
N THR A 85 -12.62 -1.57 0.58
CA THR A 85 -11.60 -2.59 0.30
C THR A 85 -10.17 -2.05 0.39
N GLY A 86 -10.00 -0.74 0.61
CA GLY A 86 -8.72 -0.08 0.78
C GLY A 86 -8.15 0.52 -0.51
N PRO A 87 -6.82 0.73 -0.58
CA PRO A 87 -6.18 1.41 -1.70
C PRO A 87 -6.40 0.70 -3.04
N TRP A 88 -6.63 1.51 -4.07
CA TRP A 88 -6.90 1.09 -5.43
C TRP A 88 -6.19 2.06 -6.41
N CYS A 89 -6.27 1.77 -7.70
CA CYS A 89 -5.84 2.71 -8.74
C CYS A 89 -6.68 2.52 -10.01
N PHE A 90 -6.72 3.55 -10.86
CA PHE A 90 -7.08 3.35 -12.27
C PHE A 90 -6.02 2.47 -12.92
N THR A 91 -6.43 1.63 -13.89
CA THR A 91 -5.50 0.69 -14.50
C THR A 91 -5.09 1.13 -15.90
N THR A 92 -3.96 0.61 -16.36
CA THR A 92 -3.48 0.78 -17.75
C THR A 92 -4.17 -0.18 -18.73
N ASP A 93 -5.01 -1.09 -18.26
CA ASP A 93 -5.86 -1.92 -19.12
C ASP A 93 -7.14 -1.15 -19.47
N PRO A 94 -7.45 -0.91 -20.76
CA PRO A 94 -8.67 -0.19 -21.15
C PRO A 94 -9.96 -0.91 -20.73
N TYR A 95 -9.92 -2.23 -20.51
CA TYR A 95 -11.08 -3.04 -20.12
C TYR A 95 -11.28 -3.11 -18.60
N VAL A 96 -10.30 -2.69 -17.79
CA VAL A 96 -10.39 -2.68 -16.33
C VAL A 96 -10.27 -1.26 -15.83
N ARG A 97 -11.42 -0.62 -15.54
CA ARG A 97 -11.44 0.81 -15.17
C ARG A 97 -10.57 1.13 -13.96
N TRP A 98 -10.74 0.37 -12.90
CA TRP A 98 -9.97 0.50 -11.67
C TRP A 98 -9.99 -0.84 -10.95
N GLN A 99 -9.03 -1.04 -10.04
CA GLN A 99 -9.00 -2.24 -9.22
C GLN A 99 -8.23 -2.00 -7.93
N GLN A 100 -8.60 -2.73 -6.87
CA GLN A 100 -7.90 -2.73 -5.60
C GLN A 100 -6.46 -3.24 -5.71
N CYS A 101 -5.59 -2.68 -4.86
CA CYS A 101 -4.20 -3.09 -4.71
C CYS A 101 -4.01 -3.99 -3.49
N SER A 102 -3.02 -4.88 -3.55
CA SER A 102 -2.64 -5.72 -2.41
C SER A 102 -1.59 -5.03 -1.54
N ILE A 103 -2.04 -4.13 -0.65
CA ILE A 103 -1.17 -3.41 0.28
C ILE A 103 -1.06 -4.17 1.61
N PRO A 104 0.15 -4.53 2.07
CA PRO A 104 0.34 -5.21 3.35
C PRO A 104 0.08 -4.30 4.54
N TYR A 105 -0.26 -4.87 5.69
CA TYR A 105 -0.35 -4.10 6.94
C TYR A 105 1.04 -3.85 7.55
N CYS A 106 1.24 -2.69 8.18
CA CYS A 106 2.53 -2.32 8.77
C CYS A 106 2.92 -3.19 9.96
N GLU A 107 1.92 -3.59 10.72
CA GLU A 107 2.06 -4.57 11.77
C GLU A 107 1.28 -5.79 11.32
N CYS A 108 1.81 -6.98 11.60
CA CYS A 108 1.02 -8.19 11.51
C CYS A 108 -0.12 -8.05 12.52
N LYS A 109 -1.27 -7.55 12.07
CA LYS A 109 -2.48 -7.60 12.88
C LYS A 109 -2.72 -9.08 13.14
N THR A 110 -2.59 -9.50 14.39
CA THR A 110 -3.13 -10.77 14.84
C THR A 110 -4.61 -10.68 14.64
N ASP A 111 -5.10 -11.21 13.53
CA ASP A 111 -6.51 -11.51 13.38
C ASP A 111 -6.82 -12.57 14.43
N PRO A 112 -7.60 -12.27 15.49
CA PRO A 112 -7.92 -13.26 16.52
C PRO A 112 -8.59 -14.50 15.93
N LEU A 113 -9.18 -14.37 14.74
CA LEU A 113 -9.84 -15.44 13.98
C LEU A 113 -8.99 -16.00 12.84
N GLY A 114 -7.82 -15.42 12.55
CA GLY A 114 -6.92 -15.89 11.49
C GLY A 114 -7.47 -15.80 10.06
N LEU A 115 -8.57 -15.10 9.83
CA LEU A 115 -9.27 -15.01 8.53
C LEU A 115 -8.44 -14.31 7.44
N THR A 116 -7.51 -13.45 7.84
CA THR A 116 -6.63 -12.72 6.91
C THR A 116 -5.26 -13.39 6.71
N TYR A 117 -5.03 -14.56 7.31
CA TYR A 117 -3.77 -15.29 7.17
C TYR A 117 -3.64 -15.88 5.75
N LYS A 118 -2.66 -15.38 4.98
CA LYS A 118 -2.30 -15.87 3.64
C LYS A 118 -0.96 -16.62 3.60
N GLY A 119 -0.38 -16.93 4.76
CA GLY A 119 0.89 -17.66 4.81
C GLY A 119 0.71 -19.18 4.73
N GLN A 120 1.82 -19.90 4.55
CA GLN A 120 1.85 -21.37 4.47
C GLN A 120 2.31 -22.05 5.78
N ARG A 121 2.14 -21.42 6.96
CA ARG A 121 2.50 -22.10 8.23
C ARG A 121 1.65 -23.35 8.37
N SER A 122 2.32 -24.48 8.28
CA SER A 122 1.76 -25.81 8.46
C SER A 122 2.04 -26.38 9.86
N TYR A 123 2.51 -25.54 10.80
CA TYR A 123 2.85 -25.97 12.15
C TYR A 123 2.02 -25.20 13.19
N THR A 124 1.56 -25.94 14.19
CA THR A 124 0.86 -25.38 15.34
C THR A 124 1.83 -24.66 16.29
N VAL A 125 1.31 -23.84 17.21
CA VAL A 125 2.11 -23.23 18.30
C VAL A 125 2.80 -24.31 19.16
N GLY A 126 2.27 -25.54 19.15
CA GLY A 126 2.86 -26.73 19.77
C GLY A 126 3.79 -27.56 18.88
N GLY A 127 4.13 -27.10 17.67
CA GLY A 127 5.12 -27.75 16.80
C GLY A 127 4.72 -29.08 16.18
N LYS A 128 3.42 -29.43 16.20
CA LYS A 128 2.85 -30.52 15.37
C LYS A 128 2.38 -29.96 14.04
#